data_AF-A0A7S0GFN5-F1
#
_entry.id   AF-A0A7S0GFN5-F1
#
_cell.length_a   1.000
_cell.length_b   1.000
_cell.length_c   1.000
_cell.angle_alpha   90.00
_cell.angle_beta   90.00
_cell.angle_gamma   90.00
#
_symmetry.space_group_name_H-M   'P 1'
#
loop_
_entity.id
_entity.type
_entity.pdbx_description
1 polymer ?
#
loop_
_entity_poly.entity_id
_entity_poly.type
_entity_poly.pdbx_seq_one_letter_code
_entity_poly.pdbx_strand_id
1 'polypeptide(L)'
;AQNGILVKGGAHLESLGRVGTIAFDKTGTLTRGEFQVIDFQLIGNHSYTKTEVLEHLLLIQESSSHPLATGIVSYARKERVTQTSKQRNIMKLTNQFLLEGEGVVGTTTTGITIHAGNARMFNRLGLLTTLSTNDMDTAKKWSFDEEGSSTVGCTIGFMSIKGDIVCMYRLQDTVRAESREVITSLT
;
A
#
# COMPACT_ATOMS: atom_id res chain seq x y z
N ALA A 1 30.68 6.36 19.94
CA ALA A 1 29.69 5.32 19.67
C ALA A 1 30.38 4.18 18.94
N GLN A 2 30.48 3.02 19.55
CA GLN A 2 30.88 1.78 18.87
C GLN A 2 29.60 0.95 18.72
N ASN A 3 29.36 0.36 17.54
CA ASN A 3 28.17 -0.46 17.21
C ASN A 3 26.87 0.29 16.84
N GLY A 4 26.93 1.56 16.44
CA GLY A 4 25.76 2.26 15.88
C GLY A 4 24.67 2.65 16.90
N ILE A 5 24.93 2.49 18.20
CA ILE A 5 24.02 2.87 19.29
C ILE A 5 24.35 4.28 19.77
N LEU A 6 23.35 5.16 19.78
CA LEU A 6 23.47 6.53 20.31
C LEU A 6 22.63 6.66 21.58
N VAL A 7 23.30 6.86 22.72
CA VAL A 7 22.65 7.11 24.02
C VAL A 7 22.88 8.57 24.42
N LYS A 8 21.81 9.33 24.65
CA LYS A 8 21.85 10.77 24.92
C LYS A 8 22.14 11.12 26.39
N GLY A 9 23.17 10.53 26.99
CA GLY A 9 23.62 10.81 28.37
C GLY A 9 23.44 9.64 29.36
N GLY A 10 24.12 9.72 30.51
CA GLY A 10 24.23 8.61 31.47
C GLY A 10 22.91 8.19 32.13
N ALA A 11 22.03 9.13 32.45
CA ALA A 11 20.74 8.84 33.09
C ALA A 11 19.83 7.95 32.23
N HIS A 12 19.88 8.09 30.90
CA HIS A 12 19.14 7.22 29.99
C HIS A 12 19.73 5.81 29.93
N LEU A 13 21.06 5.67 30.04
CA LEU A 13 21.73 4.37 30.07
C LEU A 13 21.35 3.58 31.33
N GLU A 14 21.35 4.24 32.49
CA GLU A 14 20.91 3.63 33.75
C GLU A 14 19.43 3.25 33.73
N SER A 15 18.59 4.07 33.09
CA SER A 15 17.15 3.79 32.96
C SER A 15 16.89 2.59 32.05
N LEU A 16 17.66 2.45 30.95
CA LEU A 16 17.58 1.28 30.05
C LEU A 16 17.86 -0.03 30.78
N GLY A 17 18.80 -0.05 31.74
CA GLY A 17 19.10 -1.24 32.55
C GLY A 17 17.98 -1.70 33.49
N ARG A 18 16.93 -0.89 33.68
CA ARG A 18 15.77 -1.22 34.54
C ARG A 18 14.50 -1.52 33.74
N VAL A 19 14.55 -1.50 32.41
CA VAL A 19 13.37 -1.73 31.57
C VAL A 19 12.93 -3.20 31.67
N GLY A 20 11.67 -3.42 32.05
CA GLY A 20 11.05 -4.75 32.07
C GLY A 20 10.02 -4.98 30.95
N THR A 21 9.75 -3.97 30.12
CA THR A 21 8.76 -4.05 29.03
C THR A 21 9.18 -3.16 27.88
N ILE A 22 9.12 -3.69 26.66
CA ILE A 22 9.47 -2.97 25.44
C ILE A 22 8.23 -2.92 24.55
N ALA A 23 7.86 -1.71 24.12
CA ALA A 23 6.85 -1.50 23.10
C ALA A 23 7.56 -1.12 21.80
N PHE A 24 7.31 -1.88 20.73
CA PHE A 24 7.86 -1.60 19.41
C PHE A 24 6.85 -0.85 18.55
N ASP A 25 7.31 0.17 17.84
CA ASP A 25 6.62 0.60 16.63
C ASP A 25 6.79 -0.47 15.55
N LYS A 26 5.83 -0.59 14.63
CA LYS A 26 5.92 -1.58 13.54
C LYS A 26 6.72 -1.00 12.39
N THR A 27 6.20 0.08 11.78
CA THR A 27 6.67 0.60 10.50
C THR A 27 8.01 1.31 10.66
N GLY A 28 9.03 0.83 9.95
CA GLY A 28 10.39 1.38 10.02
C GLY A 28 11.25 0.88 11.19
N THR A 29 10.61 0.29 12.22
CA THR A 29 11.29 -0.34 13.37
C THR A 29 11.40 -1.84 13.18
N LEU A 30 10.31 -2.60 13.27
CA LEU A 30 10.31 -4.06 13.00
C LEU A 30 10.26 -4.37 11.50
N THR A 31 9.82 -3.42 10.69
CA THR A 31 9.81 -3.49 9.24
C THR A 31 10.74 -2.43 8.65
N ARG A 32 10.97 -2.49 7.34
CA ARG A 32 11.83 -1.54 6.63
C ARG A 32 11.14 -0.22 6.30
N GLY A 33 9.80 -0.15 6.40
CA GLY A 33 9.03 0.95 5.83
C GLY A 33 8.95 0.89 4.31
N GLU A 34 9.31 -0.25 3.73
CA GLU A 34 9.37 -0.51 2.29
C GLU A 34 8.19 -1.39 1.91
N PHE A 35 7.14 -0.76 1.41
CA PHE A 35 5.92 -1.45 1.00
C PHE A 35 6.06 -2.05 -0.40
N GLN A 36 5.55 -3.27 -0.55
CA GLN A 36 5.52 -3.99 -1.81
C GLN A 36 4.12 -4.50 -2.10
N VAL A 37 3.72 -4.45 -3.37
CA VAL A 37 2.51 -5.12 -3.85
C VAL A 37 2.82 -6.61 -3.94
N ILE A 38 2.17 -7.40 -3.11
CA ILE A 38 2.34 -8.87 -3.06
C ILE A 38 1.33 -9.56 -3.96
N ASP A 39 0.09 -9.05 -3.98
CA ASP A 39 -0.98 -9.58 -4.82
C ASP A 39 -1.66 -8.46 -5.58
N PHE A 40 -2.08 -8.77 -6.80
CA PHE A 40 -2.79 -7.86 -7.68
C PHE A 40 -3.81 -8.64 -8.49
N GLN A 41 -5.06 -8.18 -8.46
CA GLN A 41 -6.16 -8.81 -9.18
C GLN A 41 -6.95 -7.75 -9.94
N LEU A 42 -7.20 -8.01 -11.23
CA LEU A 42 -8.16 -7.26 -12.03
C LEU A 42 -9.58 -7.63 -11.63
N ILE A 43 -10.47 -6.64 -11.62
CA ILE A 43 -11.88 -6.77 -11.25
C ILE A 43 -12.74 -6.28 -12.42
N GLY A 44 -13.93 -6.88 -12.55
CA GLY A 44 -14.93 -6.51 -13.55
C GLY A 44 -14.79 -7.29 -14.85
N ASN A 45 -15.48 -6.82 -15.90
CA ASN A 45 -15.67 -7.55 -17.16
C ASN A 45 -14.46 -7.49 -18.12
N HIS A 46 -13.24 -7.39 -17.59
CA HIS A 46 -12.00 -7.31 -18.40
C HIS A 46 -11.99 -6.14 -19.41
N SER A 47 -12.70 -5.05 -19.12
CA SER A 47 -12.71 -3.85 -19.97
C SER A 47 -11.37 -3.12 -20.00
N TYR A 48 -10.48 -3.43 -19.05
CA TYR A 48 -9.13 -2.90 -18.97
C TYR A 48 -8.13 -4.04 -18.84
N THR A 49 -7.04 -3.94 -19.58
CA THR A 49 -5.87 -4.80 -19.42
C THR A 49 -5.10 -4.45 -18.15
N LYS A 50 -4.28 -5.39 -17.65
CA LYS A 50 -3.39 -5.15 -16.50
C LYS A 50 -2.52 -3.92 -16.71
N THR A 51 -1.96 -3.77 -17.91
CA THR A 51 -1.12 -2.64 -18.29
C THR A 51 -1.86 -1.31 -18.17
N GLU A 52 -3.06 -1.20 -18.74
CA GLU A 52 -3.86 0.03 -18.66
C GLU A 52 -4.20 0.40 -17.22
N VAL A 53 -4.60 -0.58 -16.40
CA VAL A 53 -4.87 -0.35 -14.97
C VAL A 53 -3.61 0.13 -14.24
N LEU A 54 -2.45 -0.46 -14.51
CA LEU A 54 -1.19 -0.04 -13.92
C LEU A 54 -0.74 1.35 -14.39
N GLU A 55 -1.03 1.74 -15.63
CA GLU A 55 -0.77 3.11 -16.13
C GLU A 55 -1.59 4.15 -15.35
N HIS A 56 -2.86 3.85 -15.04
CA HIS A 56 -3.73 4.72 -14.24
C HIS A 56 -3.29 4.76 -12.77
N LEU A 57 -2.90 3.62 -12.18
CA LEU A 57 -2.31 3.58 -10.84
C LEU A 57 -1.04 4.42 -10.77
N LEU A 58 -0.15 4.29 -11.75
CA LEU A 58 1.07 5.09 -11.83
C LEU A 58 0.72 6.58 -11.94
N LEU A 59 -0.24 6.95 -12.79
CA LEU A 59 -0.66 8.34 -12.97
C LEU A 59 -1.16 8.99 -11.67
N ILE A 60 -1.95 8.27 -10.87
CA ILE A 60 -2.52 8.83 -9.63
C ILE A 60 -1.57 8.73 -8.42
N GLN A 61 -0.57 7.84 -8.46
CA GLN A 61 0.35 7.61 -7.33
C GLN A 61 1.73 8.26 -7.50
N GLU A 62 2.17 8.59 -8.72
CA GLU A 62 3.55 9.04 -8.98
C GLU A 62 3.93 10.36 -8.26
N SER A 63 2.96 11.24 -8.01
CA SER A 63 3.19 12.49 -7.28
C SER A 63 3.20 12.34 -5.75
N SER A 64 2.82 11.18 -5.23
CA SER A 64 2.70 10.95 -3.78
C SER A 64 4.00 10.43 -3.18
N SER A 65 4.47 11.09 -2.12
CA SER A 65 5.62 10.63 -1.32
C SER A 65 5.24 9.59 -0.26
N HIS A 66 3.99 9.13 -0.22
CA HIS A 66 3.54 8.15 0.76
C HIS A 66 4.19 6.78 0.49
N PRO A 67 4.71 6.06 1.51
CA PRO A 67 5.39 4.77 1.30
C PRO A 67 4.57 3.73 0.52
N LEU A 68 3.26 3.65 0.77
CA LEU A 68 2.34 2.80 -0.02
C LEU A 68 2.31 3.18 -1.51
N ALA A 69 2.28 4.48 -1.82
CA ALA A 69 2.29 4.97 -3.20
C ALA A 69 3.61 4.59 -3.90
N THR A 70 4.74 4.74 -3.20
CA THR A 70 6.05 4.31 -3.68
C THR A 70 6.08 2.81 -4.00
N GLY A 71 5.46 1.98 -3.15
CA GLY A 71 5.32 0.53 -3.39
C GLY A 71 4.51 0.21 -4.66
N ILE A 72 3.39 0.90 -4.87
CA ILE A 72 2.56 0.75 -6.09
C ILE A 72 3.32 1.20 -7.34
N VAL A 73 3.97 2.36 -7.29
CA VAL A 73 4.77 2.91 -8.40
C VAL A 73 5.90 1.94 -8.77
N SER A 74 6.58 1.38 -7.77
CA SER A 74 7.64 0.39 -7.97
C SER A 74 7.11 -0.89 -8.60
N TYR A 75 5.95 -1.37 -8.16
CA TYR A 75 5.28 -2.52 -8.77
C TYR A 75 4.94 -2.27 -10.25
N ALA A 76 4.30 -1.15 -10.58
CA ALA A 76 3.96 -0.80 -11.95
C ALA A 76 5.20 -0.74 -12.87
N ARG A 77 6.28 -0.10 -12.40
CA ARG A 77 7.55 -0.03 -13.15
C ARG A 77 8.20 -1.40 -13.34
N LYS A 78 8.12 -2.30 -12.34
CA LYS A 78 8.64 -3.68 -12.42
C LYS A 78 7.88 -4.52 -13.45
N GLU A 79 6.57 -4.31 -13.58
CA GLU A 79 5.74 -4.92 -14.63
C GLU A 79 6.00 -4.34 -16.03
N ARG A 80 7.10 -3.59 -16.21
CA ARG A 80 7.51 -2.89 -17.44
C ARG A 80 6.49 -1.85 -17.93
N VAL A 81 5.58 -1.41 -17.06
CA VAL A 81 4.69 -0.31 -17.34
C VAL A 81 5.48 0.97 -17.13
N THR A 82 5.88 1.60 -18.23
CA THR A 82 6.49 2.93 -18.22
C THR A 82 5.52 3.88 -18.90
N GLN A 83 5.20 5.00 -18.26
CA GLN A 83 4.49 6.06 -18.97
C GLN A 83 5.41 6.58 -20.07
N THR A 84 5.13 6.20 -21.31
CA THR A 84 5.85 6.76 -22.45
C THR A 84 5.63 8.27 -22.48
N SER A 85 6.62 9.02 -22.97
CA SER A 85 6.52 10.48 -23.12
C SER A 85 5.29 10.90 -23.94
N LYS A 86 4.78 10.00 -24.79
CA LYS A 86 3.55 10.18 -25.57
C LYS A 86 2.30 10.06 -24.70
N GLN A 87 2.21 9.07 -23.81
CA GLN A 87 1.09 8.92 -22.87
C GLN A 87 1.05 10.04 -21.82
N ARG A 88 2.20 10.52 -21.31
CA ARG A 88 2.27 11.67 -20.39
C ARG A 88 1.72 12.98 -20.98
N ASN A 89 1.74 13.12 -22.31
CA ASN A 89 1.15 14.28 -22.98
C ASN A 89 -0.35 14.13 -23.25
N ILE A 90 -0.86 12.91 -23.33
CA ILE A 90 -2.28 12.62 -23.65
C ILE A 90 -3.12 12.54 -22.37
N MET A 91 -2.57 11.97 -21.30
CA MET A 91 -3.29 11.73 -20.05
C MET A 91 -2.51 12.35 -18.88
N LYS A 92 -2.88 13.57 -18.49
CA LYS A 92 -2.36 14.24 -17.30
C LYS A 92 -3.43 14.30 -16.23
N LEU A 93 -3.01 14.23 -14.98
CA LEU A 93 -3.90 14.45 -13.84
C LEU A 93 -4.04 15.96 -13.60
N THR A 94 -5.26 16.48 -13.46
CA THR A 94 -5.53 17.91 -13.26
C THR A 94 -5.98 18.23 -11.84
N ASN A 95 -6.82 17.37 -11.24
CA ASN A 95 -7.47 17.62 -9.96
C ASN A 95 -7.19 16.48 -8.97
N GLN A 96 -6.00 16.47 -8.38
CA GLN A 96 -5.64 15.47 -7.36
C GLN A 96 -6.06 15.94 -5.97
N PHE A 97 -6.75 15.07 -5.22
CA PHE A 97 -7.06 15.30 -3.81
C PHE A 97 -6.70 14.09 -2.97
N LEU A 98 -5.98 14.33 -1.88
CA LEU A 98 -5.70 13.34 -0.85
C LEU A 98 -6.85 13.31 0.16
N LEU A 99 -7.37 12.13 0.44
CA LEU A 99 -8.33 11.85 1.49
C LEU A 99 -7.56 11.15 2.61
N GLU A 100 -7.28 11.89 3.68
CA GLU A 100 -6.46 11.41 4.79
C GLU A 100 -6.98 10.10 5.36
N GLY A 101 -6.08 9.12 5.50
CA GLY A 101 -6.43 7.79 6.00
C GLY A 101 -7.30 6.94 5.07
N GLU A 102 -7.60 7.40 3.85
CA GLU A 102 -8.46 6.71 2.89
C GLU A 102 -7.76 6.43 1.57
N GLY A 103 -7.21 7.45 0.91
CA GLY A 103 -6.64 7.31 -0.43
C GLY A 103 -6.57 8.61 -1.20
N VAL A 104 -6.53 8.50 -2.52
CA VAL A 104 -6.38 9.62 -3.45
C VAL A 104 -7.42 9.55 -4.57
N VAL A 105 -7.92 10.70 -4.97
CA VAL A 105 -8.79 10.88 -6.13
C VAL A 105 -8.12 11.83 -7.12
N GLY A 106 -8.32 11.57 -8.40
CA GLY A 106 -7.77 12.36 -9.49
C GLY A 106 -8.70 12.37 -10.70
N THR A 107 -8.74 13.48 -11.42
CA THR A 107 -9.38 13.54 -12.74
C THR A 107 -8.33 13.77 -13.81
N THR A 108 -8.45 13.10 -14.94
CA THR A 108 -7.57 13.29 -16.09
C THR A 108 -8.01 14.48 -16.93
N THR A 109 -7.11 14.99 -17.79
CA THR A 109 -7.42 15.97 -18.84
C THR A 109 -8.55 15.56 -19.77
N THR A 110 -8.80 14.25 -19.89
CA THR A 110 -9.90 13.67 -20.68
C THR A 110 -11.21 13.54 -19.91
N GLY A 111 -11.27 14.00 -18.65
CA GLY A 111 -12.47 13.95 -17.80
C GLY A 111 -12.70 12.61 -17.10
N ILE A 112 -11.72 11.71 -17.11
CA ILE A 112 -11.84 10.39 -16.45
C ILE A 112 -11.49 10.54 -14.97
N THR A 113 -12.42 10.20 -14.09
CA THR A 113 -12.16 10.13 -12.65
C THR A 113 -11.55 8.79 -12.27
N ILE A 114 -10.46 8.87 -11.49
CA ILE A 114 -9.70 7.75 -10.95
C ILE A 114 -9.70 7.88 -9.42
N HIS A 115 -9.96 6.78 -8.73
CA HIS A 115 -9.86 6.68 -7.27
C HIS A 115 -8.91 5.56 -6.93
N ALA A 116 -8.00 5.76 -5.99
CA ALA A 116 -7.13 4.69 -5.46
C ALA A 116 -7.02 4.82 -3.95
N GLY A 117 -7.39 3.79 -3.20
CA GLY A 117 -7.48 3.88 -1.75
C GLY A 117 -7.92 2.59 -1.09
N ASN A 118 -8.11 2.64 0.23
CA ASN A 118 -8.52 1.50 1.04
C ASN A 118 -10.04 1.26 1.00
N ALA A 119 -10.49 0.23 1.71
CA ALA A 119 -11.91 -0.13 1.80
C ALA A 119 -12.80 1.00 2.33
N ARG A 120 -12.32 1.91 3.20
CA ARG A 120 -13.13 3.02 3.72
C ARG A 120 -13.53 3.98 2.60
N MET A 121 -12.58 4.32 1.72
CA MET A 121 -12.83 5.15 0.55
C MET A 121 -13.91 4.54 -0.35
N PHE A 122 -13.77 3.26 -0.69
CA PHE A 122 -14.67 2.59 -1.61
C PHE A 122 -16.04 2.27 -0.99
N ASN A 123 -16.10 2.08 0.33
CA ASN A 123 -17.36 2.00 1.06
C ASN A 123 -18.10 3.35 1.03
N ARG A 124 -17.38 4.46 1.25
CA ARG A 124 -17.94 5.81 1.19
C ARG A 124 -18.46 6.18 -0.20
N LEU A 125 -17.80 5.70 -1.26
CA LEU A 125 -18.26 5.86 -2.64
C LEU A 125 -19.40 4.90 -3.03
N GLY A 126 -19.78 3.96 -2.17
CA GLY A 126 -20.80 2.94 -2.48
C GLY A 126 -20.35 1.93 -3.54
N LEU A 127 -19.04 1.79 -3.78
CA LEU A 127 -18.50 0.95 -4.84
C LEU A 127 -18.19 -0.48 -4.38
N LEU A 128 -17.98 -0.72 -3.08
CA LEU A 128 -17.74 -2.09 -2.61
C LEU A 128 -18.93 -3.03 -2.87
N THR A 129 -20.15 -2.49 -3.00
CA THR A 129 -21.34 -3.28 -3.32
C THR A 129 -21.36 -3.76 -4.78
N THR A 130 -20.50 -3.22 -5.64
CA THR A 130 -20.39 -3.68 -7.04
C THR A 130 -19.45 -4.86 -7.20
N LEU A 131 -18.71 -5.23 -6.15
CA LEU A 131 -17.81 -6.38 -6.16
C LEU A 131 -18.61 -7.69 -6.16
N SER A 132 -18.12 -8.68 -6.90
CA SER A 132 -18.67 -10.03 -6.81
C SER A 132 -18.39 -10.63 -5.43
N THR A 133 -19.21 -11.60 -5.00
CA THR A 133 -18.98 -12.34 -3.76
C THR A 133 -17.57 -12.97 -3.75
N ASN A 134 -17.10 -13.46 -4.90
CA ASN A 134 -15.78 -14.05 -5.04
C ASN A 134 -14.64 -13.04 -4.83
N ASP A 135 -14.77 -11.82 -5.35
CA ASP A 135 -13.77 -10.77 -5.17
C ASP A 135 -13.74 -10.31 -3.70
N MET A 136 -14.90 -10.16 -3.08
CA MET A 136 -15.01 -9.81 -1.65
C MET A 136 -14.40 -10.88 -0.75
N ASP A 137 -14.63 -12.15 -1.05
CA ASP A 137 -14.06 -13.26 -0.29
C ASP A 137 -12.54 -13.36 -0.50
N THR A 138 -12.05 -13.08 -1.71
CA THR A 138 -10.61 -13.02 -1.98
C THR A 138 -9.95 -11.87 -1.23
N ALA A 139 -10.55 -10.68 -1.23
CA ALA A 139 -10.07 -9.54 -0.43
C ALA A 139 -10.06 -9.88 1.08
N LYS A 140 -11.08 -10.56 1.60
CA LYS A 140 -11.05 -11.01 3.00
C LYS A 140 -9.89 -11.97 3.26
N LYS A 141 -9.72 -12.99 2.42
CA LYS A 141 -8.65 -14.00 2.55
C LYS A 141 -7.25 -13.37 2.56
N TRP A 142 -7.03 -12.34 1.76
CA TRP A 142 -5.76 -11.60 1.73
C TRP A 142 -5.36 -10.95 3.06
N SER A 143 -6.32 -10.75 3.97
CA SER A 143 -6.07 -10.23 5.32
C SER A 143 -5.61 -11.31 6.31
N PHE A 144 -5.57 -12.58 5.89
CA PHE A 144 -5.15 -13.72 6.71
C PHE A 144 -3.90 -14.39 6.13
N ASP A 145 -3.27 -15.23 6.94
CA ASP A 145 -2.20 -16.12 6.51
C ASP A 145 -2.75 -17.25 5.62
N GLU A 146 -1.85 -18.06 5.05
CA GLU A 146 -2.22 -19.14 4.12
C GLU A 146 -3.15 -20.18 4.78
N GLU A 147 -3.04 -20.36 6.10
CA GLU A 147 -3.87 -21.28 6.89
C GLU A 147 -5.21 -20.66 7.33
N GLY A 148 -5.40 -19.35 7.16
CA GLY A 148 -6.56 -18.61 7.64
C GLY A 148 -6.63 -18.46 9.17
N SER A 149 -5.55 -18.76 9.88
CA SER A 149 -5.47 -18.83 11.33
C SER A 149 -5.28 -17.45 11.97
N SER A 150 -4.54 -16.57 11.30
CA SER A 150 -4.05 -15.32 11.88
C SER A 150 -4.11 -14.17 10.88
N THR A 151 -4.41 -12.97 11.35
CA THR A 151 -4.39 -11.77 10.50
C THR A 151 -2.97 -11.40 10.11
N VAL A 152 -2.75 -11.15 8.82
CA VAL A 152 -1.47 -10.65 8.31
C VAL A 152 -1.52 -9.12 8.29
N GLY A 153 -0.45 -8.47 8.75
CA GLY A 153 -0.33 -7.02 8.73
C GLY A 153 -0.15 -6.46 7.31
N CYS A 154 -1.22 -6.46 6.51
CA CYS A 154 -1.25 -5.97 5.13
C CYS A 154 -2.22 -4.80 4.97
N THR A 155 -2.20 -4.17 3.80
CA THR A 155 -3.15 -3.14 3.39
C THR A 155 -3.78 -3.59 2.08
N ILE A 156 -5.11 -3.64 2.05
CA ILE A 156 -5.86 -3.92 0.82
C ILE A 156 -6.31 -2.60 0.22
N GLY A 157 -5.87 -2.36 -1.01
CA GLY A 157 -6.27 -1.21 -1.79
C GLY A 157 -7.10 -1.62 -3.00
N PHE A 158 -7.90 -0.67 -3.47
CA PHE A 158 -8.73 -0.79 -4.66
C PHE A 158 -8.43 0.40 -5.58
N MET A 159 -8.72 0.22 -6.88
CA MET A 159 -8.78 1.34 -7.82
C MET A 159 -10.08 1.30 -8.61
N SER A 160 -10.69 2.46 -8.84
CA SER A 160 -11.78 2.61 -9.81
C SER A 160 -11.38 3.52 -10.96
N ILE A 161 -11.91 3.23 -12.15
CA ILE A 161 -11.87 4.10 -13.33
C ILE A 161 -13.32 4.35 -13.76
N LYS A 162 -13.71 5.61 -13.96
CA LYS A 162 -15.09 6.00 -14.35
C LYS A 162 -16.20 5.49 -13.41
N GLY A 163 -15.87 5.22 -12.15
CA GLY A 163 -16.82 4.73 -11.15
C GLY A 163 -16.88 3.21 -11.00
N ASP A 164 -16.20 2.45 -11.87
CA ASP A 164 -16.14 0.99 -11.74
C ASP A 164 -14.85 0.56 -11.06
N ILE A 165 -14.91 -0.36 -10.09
CA ILE A 165 -13.71 -0.97 -9.51
C ILE A 165 -13.06 -1.86 -10.57
N VAL A 166 -11.81 -1.55 -10.94
CA VAL A 166 -11.07 -2.25 -11.99
C VAL A 166 -9.96 -3.14 -11.44
N CYS A 167 -9.54 -2.94 -10.19
CA CYS A 167 -8.60 -3.83 -9.54
C CYS A 167 -8.64 -3.73 -8.00
N MET A 168 -8.09 -4.75 -7.37
CA MET A 168 -7.64 -4.73 -5.98
C MET A 168 -6.21 -5.23 -5.87
N TYR A 169 -5.51 -4.80 -4.83
CA TYR A 169 -4.12 -5.17 -4.57
C TYR A 169 -3.83 -5.26 -3.07
N ARG A 170 -2.91 -6.16 -2.71
CA ARG A 170 -2.41 -6.34 -1.34
C ARG A 170 -1.01 -5.73 -1.24
N LEU A 171 -0.86 -4.75 -0.35
CA LEU A 171 0.42 -4.14 0.03
C LEU A 171 0.87 -4.68 1.38
N GLN A 172 2.17 -4.95 1.50
CA GLN A 172 2.77 -5.37 2.75
C GLN A 172 4.12 -4.68 2.95
N ASP A 173 4.41 -4.29 4.19
CA ASP A 173 5.71 -3.76 4.57
C ASP A 173 6.68 -4.91 4.83
N THR A 174 7.89 -4.77 4.32
CA THR A 174 8.92 -5.81 4.40
C THR A 174 9.45 -5.90 5.83
N VAL A 175 9.28 -7.06 6.48
CA VAL A 175 9.85 -7.33 7.82
C VAL A 175 11.38 -7.37 7.72
N ARG A 176 12.08 -6.77 8.69
CA ARG A 176 13.56 -6.85 8.71
C ARG A 176 14.01 -8.27 9.02
N ALA A 177 15.14 -8.69 8.47
CA ALA A 177 15.61 -10.07 8.62
C ALA A 177 15.93 -10.38 10.09
N GLU A 178 16.48 -9.40 10.80
CA GLU A 178 16.85 -9.43 12.20
C GLU A 178 15.66 -9.35 13.18
N SER A 179 14.48 -8.87 12.74
CA SER A 179 13.35 -8.60 13.65
C SER A 179 12.93 -9.83 14.45
N ARG A 180 12.95 -11.02 13.83
CA ARG A 180 12.60 -12.27 14.50
C ARG A 180 13.60 -12.61 15.62
N GLU A 181 14.88 -12.49 15.32
CA GLU A 181 15.96 -12.77 16.28
C GLU A 181 15.94 -11.76 17.44
N VAL A 182 15.74 -10.47 17.13
CA VAL A 182 15.64 -9.40 18.14
C VAL A 182 14.46 -9.66 19.08
N ILE A 183 13.26 -9.97 18.55
CA ILE A 183 12.10 -10.26 19.42
C ILE A 183 12.37 -11.51 20.28
N THR A 184 12.96 -12.55 19.70
CA THR A 184 13.26 -13.80 20.43
C THR A 184 14.29 -13.61 21.54
N SER A 185 15.26 -12.70 21.36
CA SER A 185 16.27 -12.41 22.39
C SER A 185 15.77 -11.55 23.55
N LEU A 186 14.58 -10.95 23.40
CA LEU A 186 13.94 -10.08 24.40
C LEU A 186 12.80 -10.78 25.17
N THR A 187 12.42 -12.00 24.75
CA THR A 187 11.43 -12.88 25.41
C THR A 187 12.10 -13.96 26.22
#